data_AF-A0A1Q5UG72-F1
#
_entry.id   AF-A0A1Q5UG72-F1
#
_cell.length_a   1.000
_cell.length_b   1.000
_cell.length_c   1.000
_cell.angle_alpha   90.00
_cell.angle_beta   90.00
_cell.angle_gamma   90.00
#
_symmetry.space_group_name_H-M   'P 1'
#
loop_
_entity.id
_entity.type
_entity.pdbx_description
1 polymer ?
#
loop_
_entity_poly.entity_id
_entity_poly.type
_entity_poly.pdbx_seq_one_letter_code
_entity_poly.pdbx_strand_id
1 'polypeptide(L)'
;MAEKYPIGTRAESERLVRDWGFRHVYTWSDGSHGGLTTHLIRRGTFTVTYPEENVNLHNGEVKKETFGPGARIDVPAGKVHEVWIGDEGCEYVIGE
;
A
#
# COMPACT_ATOMS: atom_id res chain seq x y z
N MET A 1 -4.37 -8.70 22.82
CA MET A 1 -3.73 -9.79 22.06
C MET A 1 -4.25 -9.68 20.65
N ALA A 2 -3.39 -9.56 19.64
CA ALA A 2 -3.85 -9.53 18.25
C ALA A 2 -4.27 -10.95 17.85
N GLU A 3 -5.48 -11.09 17.33
CA GLU A 3 -5.94 -12.35 16.74
C GLU A 3 -5.20 -12.59 15.43
N LYS A 4 -4.73 -13.83 15.22
CA LYS A 4 -4.04 -14.24 14.00
C LYS A 4 -4.97 -15.10 13.18
N TYR A 5 -5.14 -14.76 11.91
CA TYR A 5 -5.96 -15.49 10.95
C TYR A 5 -5.11 -16.03 9.81
N PRO A 6 -5.45 -17.22 9.26
CA PRO A 6 -4.77 -17.74 8.07
C PRO A 6 -4.99 -16.81 6.86
N ILE A 7 -3.93 -16.53 6.12
CA ILE A 7 -3.98 -15.75 4.87
C ILE A 7 -4.13 -16.74 3.71
N GLY A 8 -5.18 -16.54 2.90
CA GLY A 8 -5.45 -17.29 1.67
C GLY A 8 -5.32 -16.41 0.43
N THR A 9 -5.97 -16.82 -0.67
CA THR A 9 -6.14 -15.98 -1.86
C THR A 9 -6.91 -14.70 -1.52
N ARG A 10 -6.81 -13.68 -2.39
CA ARG A 10 -7.57 -12.42 -2.24
C ARG A 10 -9.06 -12.65 -1.95
N ALA A 11 -9.70 -13.55 -2.69
CA ALA A 11 -11.12 -13.84 -2.53
C ALA A 11 -11.43 -14.50 -1.17
N GLU A 12 -10.56 -15.41 -0.69
CA GLU A 12 -10.71 -16.04 0.62
C GLU A 12 -10.53 -15.04 1.75
N SER A 13 -9.55 -14.14 1.65
CA SER A 13 -9.34 -13.06 2.62
C SER A 13 -10.50 -12.06 2.62
N GLU A 14 -10.99 -11.63 1.46
CA GLU A 14 -12.17 -10.75 1.40
C GLU A 14 -13.42 -11.44 1.99
N ARG A 15 -13.62 -12.74 1.73
CA ARG A 15 -14.72 -13.52 2.33
C ARG A 15 -14.60 -13.60 3.85
N LEU A 16 -13.41 -13.88 4.37
CA LEU A 16 -13.17 -13.94 5.82
C LEU A 16 -13.57 -12.63 6.50
N VAL A 17 -13.22 -11.48 5.91
CA VAL A 17 -13.61 -10.16 6.43
C VAL A 17 -15.12 -9.92 6.31
N ARG A 18 -15.78 -10.40 5.24
CA ARG A 18 -17.25 -10.33 5.12
C ARG A 18 -17.94 -11.16 6.21
N ASP A 19 -17.40 -12.33 6.55
CA ASP A 19 -17.93 -13.21 7.60
C ASP A 19 -17.83 -12.59 9.01
N TRP A 20 -16.96 -11.58 9.21
CA TRP A 20 -16.93 -10.77 10.44
C TRP A 20 -18.05 -9.71 10.52
N GLY A 21 -18.89 -9.57 9.49
CA GLY A 21 -20.06 -8.68 9.46
C GLY A 21 -19.86 -7.35 8.71
N PHE A 22 -18.72 -7.17 8.03
CA PHE A 22 -18.47 -5.96 7.25
C PHE A 22 -19.24 -6.00 5.92
N ARG A 23 -20.12 -5.01 5.70
CA ARG A 23 -20.98 -4.94 4.50
C ARG A 23 -20.23 -4.61 3.21
N HIS A 24 -19.19 -3.79 3.29
CA HIS A 24 -18.36 -3.41 2.14
C HIS A 24 -16.94 -3.89 2.39
N VAL A 25 -16.49 -4.84 1.58
CA VAL A 25 -15.14 -5.40 1.64
C VAL A 25 -14.56 -5.35 0.24
N TYR A 26 -13.43 -4.69 0.12
CA TYR A 26 -12.62 -4.62 -1.08
C TYR A 26 -11.16 -4.75 -0.67
N THR A 27 -10.38 -5.52 -1.43
CA THR A 27 -8.93 -5.42 -1.36
C THR A 27 -8.48 -4.28 -2.26
N TRP A 28 -7.91 -3.24 -1.64
CA TRP A 28 -7.11 -2.28 -2.36
C TRP A 28 -5.75 -2.93 -2.65
N SER A 29 -5.36 -2.93 -3.92
CA SER A 29 -4.03 -3.32 -4.38
C SER A 29 -3.56 -2.19 -5.25
N ASP A 30 -2.41 -1.62 -4.92
CA ASP A 30 -1.75 -0.74 -5.88
C ASP A 30 -1.23 -1.58 -7.04
N GLY A 31 -1.39 -1.07 -8.25
CA GLY A 31 -0.93 -1.70 -9.50
C GLY A 31 0.18 -0.85 -10.12
N SER A 32 0.65 -1.22 -11.32
CA SER A 32 1.40 -0.28 -12.13
C SER A 32 0.44 0.66 -12.85
N HIS A 33 0.75 1.95 -12.82
CA HIS A 33 -0.04 2.99 -13.47
C HIS A 33 0.56 3.34 -14.84
N GLY A 34 -0.30 3.66 -15.81
CA GLY A 34 0.14 4.06 -17.16
C GLY A 34 0.71 5.48 -17.25
N GLY A 35 0.51 6.29 -16.19
CA GLY A 35 0.93 7.68 -16.08
C GLY A 35 1.69 7.97 -14.78
N LEU A 36 2.12 9.22 -14.59
CA LEU A 36 2.73 9.68 -13.34
C LEU A 36 1.65 9.76 -12.27
N THR A 37 1.77 8.97 -11.21
CA THR A 37 0.87 9.02 -10.07
C THR A 37 1.53 9.78 -8.91
N THR A 38 0.77 10.57 -8.16
CA THR A 38 1.27 11.28 -6.97
C THR A 38 0.40 11.06 -5.75
N HIS A 39 1.00 10.98 -4.57
CA HIS A 39 0.32 10.87 -3.27
C HIS A 39 0.72 12.05 -2.39
N LEU A 40 -0.25 12.85 -1.93
CA LEU A 40 -0.03 13.93 -0.95
C LEU A 40 -0.65 13.54 0.40
N ILE A 41 0.19 13.40 1.43
CA ILE A 41 -0.26 12.96 2.75
C ILE A 41 -0.87 14.11 3.54
N ARG A 42 -2.10 13.94 4.02
CA ARG A 42 -2.83 14.87 4.87
C ARG A 42 -2.78 14.50 6.35
N ARG A 43 -2.81 13.20 6.68
CA ARG A 43 -2.74 12.68 8.07
C ARG A 43 -2.14 11.27 8.08
N GLY A 44 -1.46 10.89 9.18
CA GLY A 44 -0.95 9.55 9.37
C GLY A 44 0.40 9.30 8.69
N THR A 45 0.76 8.02 8.50
CA THR A 45 2.02 7.63 7.84
C THR A 45 1.77 6.71 6.64
N PHE A 46 2.58 6.92 5.61
CA PHE A 46 2.60 6.16 4.37
C PHE A 46 4.01 5.62 4.18
N THR A 47 4.16 4.30 4.21
CA THR A 47 5.44 3.64 3.94
C THR A 47 5.39 2.99 2.57
N VAL A 48 6.37 3.24 1.71
CA VAL A 48 6.44 2.70 0.35
C VAL A 48 7.72 1.93 0.10
N THR A 49 7.65 0.94 -0.77
CA THR A 49 8.80 0.25 -1.36
C THR A 49 8.56 -0.01 -2.85
N TYR A 50 9.64 -0.22 -3.59
CA TYR A 50 9.61 -0.56 -5.01
C TYR A 50 10.22 -1.96 -5.20
N PRO A 51 9.40 -3.03 -5.26
CA PRO A 51 9.89 -4.40 -5.27
C PRO A 51 10.88 -4.70 -6.41
N GLU A 52 10.63 -4.15 -7.60
CA GLU A 52 11.54 -4.34 -8.74
C GLU A 52 12.88 -3.65 -8.53
N GLU A 53 12.92 -2.48 -7.90
CA GLU A 53 14.18 -1.81 -7.56
C GLU A 53 14.93 -2.56 -6.47
N ASN A 54 14.22 -3.13 -5.49
CA ASN A 54 14.85 -3.96 -4.48
C ASN A 54 15.64 -5.11 -5.12
N VAL A 55 15.03 -5.78 -6.11
CA VAL A 55 15.69 -6.87 -6.86
C VAL A 55 16.81 -6.35 -7.75
N ASN A 56 16.54 -5.32 -8.55
CA ASN A 56 17.43 -4.91 -9.65
C ASN A 56 18.55 -3.95 -9.22
N LEU A 57 18.33 -3.16 -8.17
CA LEU A 57 19.22 -2.07 -7.73
C LEU A 57 19.76 -2.26 -6.31
N HIS A 58 19.07 -3.05 -5.46
CA HIS A 58 19.44 -3.23 -4.06
C HIS A 58 19.78 -4.68 -3.70
N ASN A 59 20.12 -5.52 -4.68
CA ASN A 59 20.56 -6.91 -4.49
C ASN A 59 19.55 -7.75 -3.66
N GLY A 60 18.26 -7.49 -3.82
CA GLY A 60 17.19 -8.12 -3.07
C GLY A 60 16.96 -7.54 -1.66
N GLU A 61 17.73 -6.54 -1.22
CA GLU A 61 17.47 -5.84 0.03
C GLU A 61 16.21 -4.98 -0.10
N VAL A 62 15.24 -5.19 0.79
CA VAL A 62 13.98 -4.43 0.79
C VAL A 62 14.21 -3.04 1.40
N LYS A 63 14.21 -2.01 0.55
CA LYS A 63 14.27 -0.61 0.98
C LYS A 63 12.87 -0.04 1.15
N LYS A 64 12.57 0.45 2.35
CA LYS A 64 11.29 1.10 2.66
C LYS A 64 11.52 2.55 3.08
N GLU A 65 10.67 3.44 2.60
CA GLU A 65 10.67 4.84 2.97
C GLU A 65 9.33 5.20 3.60
N THR A 66 9.36 5.91 4.73
CA THR A 66 8.16 6.31 5.47
C THR A 66 7.99 7.82 5.44
N PHE A 67 6.80 8.25 5.04
CA PHE A 67 6.43 9.64 4.88
C PHE A 67 5.26 10.00 5.78
N GLY A 68 5.21 11.28 6.19
CA GLY A 68 4.16 11.85 7.03
C GLY A 68 3.48 13.07 6.38
N PRO A 69 2.62 13.79 7.13
CA PRO A 69 1.83 14.89 6.59
C PRO A 69 2.67 15.97 5.88
N GLY A 70 2.19 16.41 4.72
CA GLY A 70 2.87 17.39 3.86
C GLY A 70 3.86 16.79 2.87
N ALA A 71 4.23 15.51 3.01
CA ALA A 71 5.05 14.84 2.00
C ALA A 71 4.24 14.53 0.74
N ARG A 72 4.89 14.73 -0.41
CA ARG A 72 4.42 14.33 -1.73
C ARG A 72 5.31 13.19 -2.23
N ILE A 73 4.70 12.11 -2.68
CA ILE A 73 5.37 10.94 -3.23
C ILE A 73 4.93 10.79 -4.68
N ASP A 74 5.88 10.91 -5.60
CA ASP A 74 5.65 10.70 -7.03
C ASP A 74 6.08 9.28 -7.42
N VAL A 75 5.17 8.52 -8.02
CA VAL A 75 5.40 7.19 -8.57
C VAL A 75 5.44 7.29 -10.09
N PRO A 76 6.62 7.09 -10.72
CA PRO A 76 6.73 7.13 -12.17
C PRO A 76 5.85 6.07 -12.86
N ALA A 77 5.41 6.37 -14.08
CA ALA A 77 4.65 5.44 -14.90
C ALA A 77 5.36 4.08 -15.03
N GLY A 78 4.58 3.00 -14.94
CA GLY A 78 5.05 1.63 -15.04
C GLY A 78 5.76 1.08 -13.80
N LYS A 79 5.98 1.89 -12.75
CA LYS A 79 6.59 1.42 -11.50
C LYS A 79 5.59 0.65 -10.65
N VAL A 80 5.97 -0.55 -10.24
CA VAL A 80 5.27 -1.32 -9.21
C VAL A 80 5.73 -0.81 -7.83
N HIS A 81 4.78 -0.54 -6.95
CA HIS A 81 5.06 -0.14 -5.58
C HIS A 81 4.10 -0.82 -4.61
N GLU A 82 4.54 -1.01 -3.37
CA GLU A 82 3.71 -1.53 -2.28
C GLU A 82 3.67 -0.49 -1.15
N VAL A 83 2.50 -0.37 -0.51
CA VAL A 83 2.25 0.65 0.52
C VAL A 83 1.80 0.01 1.82
N TRP A 84 2.33 0.50 2.94
CA TRP A 84 1.87 0.22 4.29
C TRP A 84 1.37 1.49 4.95
N ILE A 85 0.23 1.38 5.63
CA ILE A 85 -0.40 2.47 6.37
C ILE A 85 -0.09 2.27 7.85
N GLY A 86 0.34 3.34 8.53
CA GLY A 86 0.62 3.29 9.96
C GLY A 86 -0.62 3.07 10.83
N ASP A 87 -0.38 2.79 12.10
CA ASP A 87 -1.40 2.34 13.07
C ASP A 87 -2.57 3.34 13.29
N GLU A 88 -2.36 4.62 13.00
CA GLU A 88 -3.40 5.67 13.10
C GLU A 88 -4.25 5.84 11.82
N GLY A 89 -4.01 4.99 10.81
CA GLY A 89 -4.49 5.17 9.45
C GLY A 89 -3.67 6.21 8.69
N CYS A 90 -4.02 6.42 7.41
CA CYS A 90 -3.44 7.47 6.58
C CYS A 90 -4.50 8.07 5.67
N GLU A 91 -4.55 9.39 5.61
CA GLU A 91 -5.38 10.15 4.68
C GLU A 91 -4.43 10.81 3.68
N TYR A 92 -4.62 10.52 2.39
CA TYR A 92 -3.82 11.10 1.32
C TYR A 92 -4.66 11.35 0.07
N VAL A 93 -4.21 12.28 -0.76
CA VAL A 93 -4.83 12.61 -2.05
C VAL A 93 -4.00 11.98 -3.15
N ILE A 94 -4.67 11.30 -4.09
CA ILE A 94 -4.04 10.70 -5.28
C ILE A 94 -4.34 11.58 -6.50
N GLY A 95 -3.35 11.79 -7.35
CA GLY A 95 -3.53 12.29 -8.73
C GLY A 95 -2.85 11.35 -9.72
N GLU A 96 -3.47 11.14 -10.89
CA GLU A 96 -3.01 10.28 -12.00
C GLU A 96 -3.03 11.05 -13.33
#